data_AF-A0A8I1U6F4-F1
#
_entry.id   AF-A0A8I1U6F4-F1
#
_cell.length_a   1.000
_cell.length_b   1.000
_cell.length_c   1.000
_cell.angle_alpha   90.00
_cell.angle_beta   90.00
_cell.angle_gamma   90.00
#
_symmetry.space_group_name_H-M   'P 1'
#
loop_
_entity.id
_entity.type
_entity.pdbx_description
1 polymer ?
#
loop_
_entity_poly.entity_id
_entity_poly.type
_entity_poly.pdbx_seq_one_letter_code
_entity_poly.pdbx_strand_id
1 'polypeptide(L)' 'MSQSSTTCARLLRIGLMTAVLSFVASYTTIAAAAQGCGHGFHRNAYGRCVFNHPGPNARPAPYHRGCWRNMWGQLRCYR' A
#
# COMPACT_ATOMS: atom_id res chain seq x y z
N MET A 1 -3.59 -44.75 18.37
CA MET A 1 -3.59 -43.32 18.77
C MET A 1 -3.03 -42.48 17.62
N SER A 2 -3.85 -42.03 16.65
CA SER A 2 -3.33 -41.23 15.52
C SER A 2 -4.27 -40.14 14.98
N GLN A 3 -5.53 -40.07 15.43
CA GLN A 3 -6.49 -39.07 14.91
C GLN A 3 -6.18 -37.63 15.38
N SER A 4 -5.59 -37.44 16.57
CA SER A 4 -5.28 -36.10 17.10
C SER A 4 -4.14 -35.42 16.34
N SER A 5 -3.18 -36.20 15.82
CA SER A 5 -1.99 -35.68 15.11
C SER A 5 -2.34 -35.10 13.74
N THR A 6 -3.25 -35.76 13.01
CA THR A 6 -3.73 -35.29 11.70
C THR A 6 -4.59 -34.03 11.78
N THR A 7 -5.39 -33.87 12.84
CA THR A 7 -6.22 -32.68 13.05
C THR A 7 -5.37 -31.47 13.44
N CYS A 8 -4.40 -31.63 14.35
CA CYS A 8 -3.44 -30.56 14.68
C CYS A 8 -2.61 -30.13 13.46
N ALA A 9 -2.13 -31.08 12.65
CA ALA A 9 -1.37 -30.77 11.44
C ALA A 9 -2.22 -30.02 10.39
N ARG A 10 -3.52 -30.31 10.28
CA ARG A 10 -4.46 -29.56 9.43
C ARG A 10 -4.66 -28.13 9.93
N LEU A 11 -4.92 -27.95 11.22
CA LEU A 11 -5.12 -26.62 11.80
C LEU A 11 -3.86 -25.75 11.67
N LEU A 12 -2.68 -26.34 11.89
CA LEU A 12 -1.39 -25.66 11.68
C LEU A 12 -1.23 -25.20 10.22
N ARG A 13 -1.53 -26.07 9.25
CA ARG A 13 -1.45 -25.72 7.82
C ARG A 13 -2.43 -24.60 7.46
N ILE A 14 -3.68 -24.68 7.93
CA ILE A 14 -4.68 -23.63 7.67
C ILE A 14 -4.20 -22.30 8.27
N GLY A 15 -3.73 -22.30 9.52
CA GLY A 15 -3.19 -21.11 10.17
C GLY A 15 -1.97 -20.51 9.45
N LEU A 16 -1.07 -21.37 8.95
CA LEU A 16 0.08 -20.91 8.17
C LEU A 16 -0.37 -20.26 6.86
N MET A 17 -1.31 -20.88 6.13
CA MET A 17 -1.80 -20.35 4.85
C MET A 17 -2.55 -19.03 5.04
N THR A 18 -3.38 -18.90 6.08
CA THR A 18 -4.07 -17.64 6.38
C THR A 18 -3.09 -16.54 6.80
N ALA A 19 -2.08 -16.85 7.60
CA ALA A 19 -1.03 -15.90 7.98
C ALA A 19 -0.26 -15.39 6.75
N VAL A 20 0.16 -16.30 5.86
CA VAL A 20 0.87 -15.94 4.62
C VAL A 20 -0.01 -15.08 3.72
N LEU A 21 -1.28 -15.47 3.52
CA LEU A 21 -2.22 -14.69 2.71
C LEU A 21 -2.43 -13.29 3.28
N SER A 22 -2.56 -13.18 4.60
CA SER A 22 -2.74 -11.89 5.30
C SER A 22 -1.51 -11.00 5.16
N PHE A 23 -0.31 -11.58 5.26
CA PHE A 23 0.96 -10.86 5.07
C PHE A 23 1.12 -10.35 3.63
N VAL A 24 0.84 -11.20 2.63
CA VAL A 24 0.88 -10.83 1.21
C VAL A 24 -0.15 -9.73 0.89
N ALA A 25 -1.40 -9.88 1.36
CA ALA A 25 -2.43 -8.87 1.18
C ALA A 25 -2.03 -7.51 1.80
N SER A 26 -1.44 -7.53 2.99
CA SER A 26 -0.95 -6.31 3.64
C SER A 26 0.18 -5.65 2.85
N TYR A 27 1.15 -6.44 2.34
CA TYR A 27 2.26 -5.92 1.55
C TYR A 27 1.81 -5.31 0.20
N THR A 28 0.89 -5.99 -0.50
CA THR A 28 0.34 -5.50 -1.78
C THR A 28 -0.44 -4.19 -1.63
N THR A 29 -1.12 -3.99 -0.49
CA THR A 29 -1.86 -2.75 -0.20
C THR A 29 -0.93 -1.54 -0.14
N ILE A 30 0.31 -1.71 0.33
CA ILE A 30 1.31 -0.64 0.40
C ILE A 30 1.85 -0.31 -1.00
N ALA A 31 2.09 -1.32 -1.84
CA ALA A 31 2.52 -1.11 -3.24
C ALA A 31 1.43 -0.45 -4.11
N ALA A 32 0.16 -0.71 -3.80
CA ALA A 32 -0.99 -0.11 -4.49
C ALA A 32 -1.19 1.39 -4.18
N ALA A 33 -0.48 1.96 -3.20
CA ALA A 33 -0.59 3.39 -2.87
C ALA A 33 -0.17 4.32 -4.03
N ALA A 34 0.70 3.86 -4.93
CA ALA A 34 1.05 4.55 -6.17
C ALA A 34 0.11 4.18 -7.35
N GLN A 35 -0.95 3.41 -7.11
CA GLN A 35 -1.85 2.86 -8.14
C GLN A 35 -1.09 2.10 -9.25
N GLY A 36 0.07 1.54 -8.93
CA GLY A 36 0.97 0.87 -9.86
C GLY A 36 1.93 1.76 -10.64
N CYS A 37 1.96 3.08 -10.40
CA CYS A 37 2.77 4.04 -11.15
C CYS A 37 4.18 4.30 -10.61
N GLY A 38 4.54 3.70 -9.47
CA GLY A 38 5.83 3.90 -8.81
C GLY A 38 5.92 5.19 -7.98
N HIS A 39 7.04 5.35 -7.28
CA HIS A 39 7.25 6.49 -6.37
C HIS A 39 7.24 7.83 -7.13
N GLY A 40 6.47 8.78 -6.59
CA GLY A 40 6.31 10.12 -7.14
C GLY A 40 5.37 10.28 -8.34
N PHE A 41 4.69 9.20 -8.73
CA PHE A 41 3.63 9.22 -9.74
C PHE A 41 2.31 8.74 -9.14
N HIS A 42 1.21 9.13 -9.77
CA HIS A 42 -0.12 8.61 -9.47
C HIS A 42 -0.87 8.32 -10.77
N ARG A 43 -1.88 7.45 -10.69
CA ARG A 43 -2.70 7.10 -11.85
C ARG A 43 -3.86 8.08 -11.95
N ASN A 44 -3.93 8.81 -13.06
CA ASN A 44 -5.04 9.73 -13.33
C ASN A 44 -6.32 8.98 -13.72
N ALA A 45 -7.44 9.69 -13.86
CA ALA A 45 -8.73 9.12 -14.26
C ALA A 45 -8.70 8.41 -15.63
N TYR A 46 -7.74 8.77 -16.49
CA TYR A 46 -7.53 8.16 -17.81
C TYR A 46 -6.59 6.94 -17.76
N GLY A 47 -6.22 6.47 -16.56
CA GLY A 47 -5.35 5.31 -16.38
C GLY A 47 -3.86 5.58 -16.63
N ARG A 48 -3.44 6.82 -16.90
CA ARG A 48 -2.04 7.17 -17.14
C ARG A 48 -1.31 7.51 -15.85
N CYS A 49 -0.04 7.11 -15.78
CA CYS A 49 0.86 7.52 -14.71
C CYS A 49 1.35 8.95 -14.96
N VAL A 50 0.97 9.86 -14.06
CA VAL A 50 1.33 11.27 -14.14
C VAL A 50 2.06 11.70 -12.88
N PHE A 51 2.95 12.68 -13.03
CA PHE A 51 3.77 13.17 -11.93
C PHE A 51 2.87 13.71 -10.81
N ASN A 52 3.20 13.38 -9.56
CA ASN A 52 2.44 13.80 -8.38
C ASN A 52 2.81 15.23 -7.96
N HIS A 53 2.73 16.17 -8.90
CA HIS A 53 2.99 17.59 -8.66
C HIS A 53 1.89 18.21 -7.78
N PRO A 54 2.21 19.17 -6.91
CA PRO A 54 1.21 19.97 -6.21
C PRO A 54 0.25 20.64 -7.22
N GLY A 55 -1.05 20.42 -7.01
CA GLY A 55 -2.12 21.08 -7.75
C GLY A 55 -2.54 22.42 -7.12
N PRO A 56 -3.55 23.09 -7.70
CA PRO A 56 -4.17 24.26 -7.09
C PRO A 56 -4.67 23.90 -5.69
N ASN A 57 -4.36 24.69 -4.67
CA ASN A 57 -4.64 24.45 -3.24
C ASN A 57 -3.71 23.47 -2.50
N ALA A 58 -2.65 22.97 -3.16
CA ALA A 58 -1.60 22.25 -2.44
C ALA A 58 -0.80 23.23 -1.56
N ARG A 59 -0.49 22.80 -0.34
CA ARG A 59 0.40 23.55 0.58
C ARG A 59 1.78 22.91 0.61
N PRO A 60 2.87 23.68 0.63
CA PRO A 60 4.21 23.12 0.80
C PRO A 60 4.30 22.38 2.15
N ALA A 61 5.09 21.30 2.19
CA ALA A 61 5.40 20.58 3.42
C ALA A 61 6.81 20.99 3.89
N PRO A 62 6.94 21.96 4.84
CA PRO A 62 8.22 22.63 5.11
C PRO A 62 9.35 21.68 5.55
N TYR A 63 8.99 20.62 6.27
CA TYR A 63 9.93 19.63 6.81
C TYR A 63 10.10 18.38 5.93
N HIS A 64 9.50 18.35 4.73
CA HIS A 64 9.53 17.20 3.82
C HIS A 64 9.84 17.67 2.39
N ARG A 65 11.12 17.61 2.01
CA ARG A 65 11.57 18.03 0.68
C ARG A 65 10.92 17.17 -0.41
N GLY A 66 10.42 17.81 -1.46
CA GLY A 66 9.72 17.12 -2.55
C GLY A 66 8.32 16.62 -2.17
N CYS A 67 7.75 17.14 -1.07
CA CYS A 67 6.41 16.80 -0.63
C CYS A 67 5.52 18.04 -0.46
N TRP A 68 4.22 17.81 -0.47
CA TRP A 68 3.16 18.79 -0.35
C TRP A 68 1.98 18.19 0.41
N ARG A 69 1.10 19.03 0.93
CA ARG A 69 -0.16 18.63 1.56
C ARG A 69 -1.34 19.01 0.68
N ASN A 70 -2.26 18.08 0.49
CA ASN A 70 -3.50 18.38 -0.22
C ASN A 70 -4.50 19.14 0.67
N MET A 71 -5.67 19.47 0.14
CA MET A 71 -6.72 20.18 0.86
C MET A 71 -7.22 19.43 2.10
N TRP A 72 -7.10 18.10 2.12
CA TRP A 72 -7.44 17.24 3.26
C TRP A 72 -6.28 17.06 4.26
N GLY A 73 -5.18 17.78 4.07
CA GLY A 73 -4.00 17.71 4.94
C GLY A 73 -3.14 16.45 4.76
N GLN A 74 -3.45 15.58 3.79
CA GLN A 74 -2.65 14.38 3.53
C GLN A 74 -1.31 14.76 2.89
N LEU A 75 -0.23 14.18 3.40
CA LEU A 75 1.11 14.36 2.85
C LEU A 75 1.26 13.54 1.56
N ARG A 76 1.73 14.17 0.49
CA ARG A 76 2.00 13.56 -0.81
C ARG A 76 3.40 13.96 -1.26
N CYS A 77 4.16 13.02 -1.83
CA CYS A 77 5.55 13.24 -2.23
C CYS A 77 5.76 12.87 -3.69
N TYR A 78 6.73 13.51 -4.33
CA TYR A 78 7.10 13.31 -5.73
C TYR A 78 8.61 13.11 -5.96
N ARG A 79 9.39 13.01 -4.88
CA ARG A 79 10.83 12.81 -4.88
C ARG A 79 11.21 11.73 -3.89
#